data_AF-A0A3D6DZZ5-F1
#
_entry.id   AF-A0A3D6DZZ5-F1
#
_cell.length_a   1.000
_cell.length_b   1.000
_cell.length_c   1.000
_cell.angle_alpha   90.00
_cell.angle_beta   90.00
_cell.angle_gamma   90.00
#
_symmetry.space_group_name_H-M   'P 1'
#
loop_
_entity.id
_entity.type
_entity.pdbx_description
1 polymer ?
#
loop_
_entity_poly.entity_id
_entity_poly.type
_entity_poly.pdbx_seq_one_letter_code
_entity_poly.pdbx_strand_id
1 'polypeptide(L)'
;MTIGSGFRKFRFAACVTMAMTCGAVGAVEVPLVDGTLWIKSSEDVKKAYLVGLANMVQVEAAYNADNPLVVEGGFSPRVARGMKEQTLGSVLEALNQWYAAHPERLQRPVVETIWFEMVVPALPKTK
;
A
#
# COMPACT_ATOMS: atom_id res chain seq x y z
N MET A 1 75.62 39.69 8.73
CA MET A 1 76.32 38.55 8.11
C MET A 1 75.26 37.50 7.80
N THR A 2 75.16 37.14 6.52
CA THR A 2 74.04 36.43 5.88
C THR A 2 73.98 34.95 6.23
N ILE A 3 72.79 34.45 6.59
CA ILE A 3 72.51 33.03 6.86
C ILE A 3 71.76 32.42 5.66
N GLY A 4 72.44 31.47 5.01
CA GLY A 4 71.99 30.22 4.39
C GLY A 4 70.65 30.12 3.67
N SER A 5 70.71 29.79 2.37
CA SER A 5 69.60 29.24 1.57
C SER A 5 69.16 27.85 2.07
N GLY A 6 67.85 27.59 2.13
CA GLY A 6 67.27 26.28 2.42
C GLY A 6 66.02 26.00 1.59
N PHE A 7 66.02 24.88 0.89
CA PHE A 7 65.05 24.39 -0.10
C PHE A 7 63.65 24.05 0.46
N ARG A 8 62.62 24.29 -0.39
CA ARG A 8 61.36 23.52 -0.63
C ARG A 8 60.47 23.22 0.60
N LYS A 9 59.14 23.42 0.55
CA LYS A 9 58.19 22.58 -0.19
C LYS A 9 56.78 23.21 -0.17
N PHE A 10 56.11 23.23 -1.32
CA PHE A 10 54.71 22.87 -1.59
C PHE A 10 53.96 22.22 -0.38
N ARG A 11 52.67 22.46 -0.08
CA ARG A 11 51.47 22.40 -0.95
C ARG A 11 50.28 23.12 -0.29
N PHE A 12 49.48 23.78 -1.13
CA PHE A 12 48.08 24.14 -0.89
C PHE A 12 47.18 22.89 -0.87
N ALA A 13 45.98 23.10 -0.30
CA ALA A 13 44.72 22.35 -0.47
C ALA A 13 44.41 21.25 0.55
N ALA A 14 43.69 21.66 1.61
CA ALA A 14 42.77 20.77 2.32
C ALA A 14 41.39 20.90 1.67
N CYS A 15 41.04 19.96 0.78
CA CYS A 15 39.68 19.79 0.28
C CYS A 15 38.99 18.80 1.23
N VAL A 16 38.10 19.31 2.09
CA VAL A 16 37.27 18.45 2.94
C VAL A 16 36.17 17.87 2.06
N THR A 17 36.36 16.65 1.59
CA THR A 17 35.33 15.89 0.87
C THR A 17 34.26 15.48 1.89
N MET A 18 33.18 16.25 1.96
CA MET A 18 31.97 15.81 2.64
C MET A 18 31.36 14.69 1.81
N ALA A 19 31.62 13.44 2.18
CA ALA A 19 30.96 12.30 1.59
C ALA A 19 29.46 12.41 1.91
N MET A 20 28.67 12.83 0.92
CA MET A 20 27.21 12.67 0.96
C MET A 20 26.93 11.17 1.07
N THR A 21 26.62 10.71 2.28
CA THR A 21 25.92 9.44 2.47
C THR A 21 24.53 9.63 1.87
N CYS A 22 24.39 9.36 0.57
CA CYS A 22 23.11 9.00 -0.01
C CYS A 22 22.70 7.68 0.64
N GLY A 23 22.12 7.76 1.84
CA GLY A 23 21.36 6.66 2.37
C GLY A 23 20.29 6.36 1.33
N ALA A 24 20.36 5.18 0.72
CA ALA A 24 19.24 4.67 -0.05
C ALA A 24 18.02 4.79 0.86
N VAL A 25 17.09 5.66 0.50
CA VAL A 25 15.75 5.66 1.07
C VAL A 25 15.17 4.33 0.62
N GLY A 26 15.43 3.27 1.41
CA GLY A 26 14.72 2.02 1.27
C GLY A 26 13.24 2.38 1.34
N ALA A 27 12.49 2.02 0.30
CA ALA A 27 11.06 2.23 0.27
C ALA A 27 10.49 1.72 1.59
N VAL A 28 10.00 2.63 2.44
CA VAL A 28 9.28 2.25 3.65
C VAL A 28 8.11 1.40 3.17
N GLU A 29 8.12 0.12 3.51
CA GLU A 29 7.03 -0.78 3.18
C GLU A 29 5.77 -0.22 3.83
N VAL A 30 4.80 0.17 3.00
CA VAL A 30 3.52 0.67 3.48
C VAL A 30 2.79 -0.51 4.10
N PRO A 31 2.54 -0.52 5.42
CA PRO A 31 1.92 -1.66 6.06
C PRO A 31 0.50 -1.85 5.55
N LEU A 32 0.12 -3.11 5.30
CA LEU A 32 -1.27 -3.44 5.03
C LEU A 32 -2.10 -3.19 6.29
N VAL A 33 -3.28 -2.58 6.11
CA VAL A 33 -4.23 -2.43 7.21
C VAL A 33 -4.78 -3.81 7.54
N ASP A 34 -4.53 -4.28 8.77
CA ASP A 34 -5.01 -5.54 9.30
C ASP A 34 -6.20 -5.34 10.26
N GLY A 35 -6.72 -6.43 10.80
CA GLY A 35 -7.75 -6.41 11.84
C GLY A 35 -7.33 -5.64 13.10
N THR A 36 -6.06 -5.69 13.48
CA THR A 36 -5.54 -4.96 14.65
C THR A 36 -5.69 -3.45 14.49
N LEU A 37 -5.30 -2.91 13.33
CA LEU A 37 -5.49 -1.51 12.98
C LEU A 37 -6.96 -1.19 12.78
N TRP A 38 -7.71 -2.09 12.15
CA TRP A 38 -9.14 -1.93 11.91
C TRP A 38 -9.91 -1.71 13.22
N ILE A 39 -9.80 -2.62 14.20
CA ILE A 39 -10.60 -2.52 15.44
C ILE A 39 -10.25 -1.30 16.29
N LYS A 40 -9.02 -0.77 16.17
CA LYS A 40 -8.55 0.43 16.87
C LYS A 40 -8.90 1.73 16.15
N SER A 41 -9.26 1.67 14.88
CA SER A 41 -9.56 2.83 14.06
C SER A 41 -10.97 3.37 14.31
N SER A 42 -11.11 4.69 14.24
CA SER A 42 -12.43 5.32 14.22
C SER A 42 -13.22 4.91 12.99
N GLU A 43 -14.55 5.10 13.04
CA GLU A 43 -15.42 4.78 11.91
C GLU A 43 -15.06 5.59 10.65
N ASP A 44 -14.74 6.87 10.80
CA ASP A 44 -14.36 7.72 9.67
C ASP A 44 -13.05 7.28 9.01
N VAL A 45 -12.07 6.81 9.80
CA VAL A 45 -10.80 6.27 9.27
C VAL A 45 -11.06 4.99 8.48
N LYS A 46 -11.93 4.10 8.99
CA LYS A 46 -12.34 2.88 8.27
C LYS A 46 -13.03 3.22 6.94
N LYS A 47 -13.97 4.17 6.96
CA LYS A 47 -14.66 4.64 5.75
C LYS A 47 -13.68 5.23 4.74
N ALA A 48 -12.76 6.09 5.18
CA ALA A 48 -11.74 6.67 4.32
C ALA A 48 -10.85 5.61 3.66
N TYR A 49 -10.43 4.58 4.42
CA TYR A 49 -9.68 3.46 3.88
C TYR A 49 -10.46 2.70 2.79
N LEU A 50 -11.73 2.37 3.05
CA LEU A 50 -12.59 1.69 2.09
C LEU A 50 -12.84 2.51 0.83
N VAL A 51 -13.04 3.83 0.96
CA VAL A 51 -13.13 4.76 -0.18
C VAL A 51 -11.82 4.76 -0.96
N GLY A 52 -10.67 4.77 -0.28
CA GLY A 52 -9.36 4.68 -0.91
C GLY A 52 -9.19 3.39 -1.73
N LEU A 53 -9.59 2.24 -1.19
CA LEU A 53 -9.59 0.96 -1.91
C LEU A 53 -10.52 0.99 -3.14
N ALA A 54 -11.73 1.52 -2.99
CA ALA A 54 -12.67 1.65 -4.10
C ALA A 54 -12.12 2.56 -5.22
N ASN A 55 -11.42 3.63 -4.86
CA ASN A 55 -10.77 4.52 -5.82
C ASN A 55 -9.60 3.83 -6.54
N MET A 56 -8.83 2.99 -5.84
CA MET A 56 -7.77 2.20 -6.48
C MET A 56 -8.34 1.21 -7.50
N VAL A 57 -9.45 0.53 -7.18
CA VAL A 57 -10.15 -0.35 -8.14
C VAL A 57 -10.58 0.44 -9.38
N GLN A 58 -11.12 1.64 -9.21
CA GLN A 58 -11.51 2.51 -10.33
C GLN A 58 -10.32 2.95 -11.18
N VAL A 59 -9.19 3.28 -10.55
CA VAL A 59 -7.96 3.67 -11.26
C VAL A 59 -7.40 2.48 -12.05
N GLU A 60 -7.40 1.27 -11.51
CA GLU A 60 -6.97 0.07 -12.27
C GLU A 60 -7.92 -0.20 -13.46
N ALA A 61 -9.23 -0.06 -13.26
CA ALA A 61 -10.20 -0.25 -14.33
C ALA A 61 -10.01 0.78 -15.46
N ALA A 62 -9.78 2.05 -15.09
CA ALA A 62 -9.51 3.12 -16.05
C ALA A 62 -8.18 2.91 -16.79
N TYR A 63 -7.14 2.49 -16.07
CA TYR A 63 -5.83 2.20 -16.65
C TYR A 63 -5.89 1.07 -17.69
N ASN A 64 -6.74 0.07 -17.47
CA ASN A 64 -6.88 -1.10 -18.34
C ASN A 64 -8.07 -1.02 -19.31
N ALA A 65 -8.73 0.14 -19.46
CA ALA A 65 -9.97 0.26 -20.22
C ALA A 65 -9.85 -0.20 -21.68
N ASP A 66 -8.68 0.02 -22.29
CA ASP A 66 -8.38 -0.37 -23.69
C ASP A 66 -7.76 -1.77 -23.82
N ASN A 67 -7.73 -2.58 -22.75
CA ASN A 67 -7.18 -3.94 -22.75
C ASN A 67 -8.29 -4.99 -22.53
N PRO A 68 -8.84 -5.59 -23.60
CA PRO A 68 -9.97 -6.52 -23.51
C PRO A 68 -9.72 -7.72 -22.60
N LEU A 69 -8.49 -8.26 -22.60
CA LEU A 69 -8.15 -9.43 -21.79
C LEU A 69 -8.23 -9.13 -20.28
N VAL A 70 -7.85 -7.92 -19.88
CA VAL A 70 -7.91 -7.47 -18.47
C VAL A 70 -9.33 -7.07 -18.10
N VAL A 71 -10.09 -6.48 -19.02
CA VAL A 71 -11.50 -6.10 -18.80
C VAL A 71 -12.41 -7.33 -18.55
N GLU A 72 -12.12 -8.47 -19.16
CA GLU A 72 -12.92 -9.68 -18.96
C GLU A 72 -12.50 -10.48 -17.71
N GLY A 73 -11.19 -10.71 -17.54
CA GLY A 73 -10.64 -11.63 -16.54
C GLY A 73 -9.87 -11.00 -15.37
N GLY A 74 -9.63 -9.69 -15.42
CA GLY A 74 -8.77 -8.96 -14.48
C GLY A 74 -9.36 -8.76 -13.09
N PHE A 75 -8.61 -8.05 -12.25
CA PHE A 75 -8.95 -7.83 -10.85
C PHE A 75 -10.21 -6.97 -10.68
N SER A 76 -10.23 -5.75 -11.23
CA SER A 76 -11.34 -4.82 -11.01
C SER A 76 -12.68 -5.31 -11.54
N PRO A 77 -12.78 -5.96 -12.72
CA PRO A 77 -14.04 -6.56 -13.17
C PRO A 77 -14.58 -7.62 -12.20
N ARG A 78 -13.70 -8.40 -11.55
CA ARG A 78 -14.10 -9.37 -10.52
C ARG A 78 -14.57 -8.69 -9.26
N VAL A 79 -13.87 -7.65 -8.79
CA VAL A 79 -14.32 -6.84 -7.64
C VAL A 79 -15.67 -6.21 -7.94
N ALA A 80 -15.85 -5.59 -9.10
CA ALA A 80 -17.13 -4.97 -9.49
C ALA A 80 -18.28 -5.97 -9.50
N ARG A 81 -18.07 -7.19 -10.02
CA ARG A 81 -19.08 -8.26 -9.98
C ARG A 81 -19.38 -8.74 -8.56
N GLY A 82 -18.35 -9.03 -7.77
CA GLY A 82 -18.52 -9.55 -6.41
C GLY A 82 -19.10 -8.53 -5.42
N MET A 83 -18.87 -7.24 -5.66
CA MET A 83 -19.33 -6.16 -4.78
C MET A 83 -20.61 -5.48 -5.29
N LYS A 84 -21.27 -6.01 -6.33
CA LYS A 84 -22.41 -5.35 -7.01
C LYS A 84 -23.54 -4.93 -6.06
N GLU A 85 -23.85 -5.77 -5.07
CA GLU A 85 -24.93 -5.53 -4.10
C GLU A 85 -24.42 -4.92 -2.78
N GLN A 86 -23.15 -4.53 -2.73
CA GLN A 86 -22.52 -3.96 -1.55
C GLN A 86 -22.52 -2.44 -1.59
N THR A 87 -22.71 -1.83 -0.43
CA THR A 87 -22.52 -0.40 -0.19
C THR A 87 -21.33 -0.19 0.73
N LEU A 88 -20.81 1.03 0.82
CA LEU A 88 -19.76 1.36 1.79
C LEU A 88 -20.16 0.95 3.22
N GLY A 89 -21.43 1.18 3.59
CA GLY A 89 -21.97 0.82 4.90
C GLY A 89 -22.02 -0.69 5.14
N SER A 90 -22.52 -1.47 4.17
CA SER A 90 -22.60 -2.93 4.33
C SER A 90 -21.23 -3.59 4.39
N VAL A 91 -20.25 -3.09 3.64
CA VAL A 91 -18.85 -3.56 3.72
C VAL A 91 -18.25 -3.27 5.08
N LEU A 92 -18.43 -2.04 5.59
CA LEU A 92 -17.95 -1.65 6.91
C LEU A 92 -18.55 -2.53 8.01
N GLU A 93 -19.87 -2.74 7.97
CA GLU A 93 -20.58 -3.58 8.93
C GLU A 93 -20.07 -5.03 8.88
N ALA A 94 -19.99 -5.62 7.68
CA ALA A 94 -19.54 -6.99 7.52
C ALA A 94 -18.08 -7.19 7.98
N LEU A 95 -17.19 -6.23 7.74
CA LEU A 95 -15.82 -6.27 8.28
C LEU A 95 -15.78 -6.17 9.80
N ASN A 96 -16.57 -5.27 10.40
CA ASN A 96 -16.66 -5.17 11.85
C ASN A 96 -17.14 -6.48 12.48
N GLN A 97 -18.20 -7.09 11.91
CA GLN A 97 -18.73 -8.36 12.36
C GLN A 97 -17.70 -9.50 12.19
N TRP A 98 -17.02 -9.55 11.05
CA TRP A 98 -16.04 -10.60 10.77
C TRP A 98 -14.86 -10.56 11.76
N TYR A 99 -14.25 -9.40 12.00
CA TYR A 99 -13.14 -9.30 12.95
C TYR A 99 -13.58 -9.48 14.41
N ALA A 100 -14.81 -9.11 14.77
CA ALA A 100 -15.37 -9.40 16.09
C ALA A 100 -15.57 -10.90 16.31
N ALA A 101 -15.96 -11.64 15.27
CA ALA A 101 -16.15 -13.09 15.31
C ALA A 101 -14.85 -13.90 15.24
N HIS A 102 -13.75 -13.29 14.77
CA HIS A 102 -12.45 -13.96 14.58
C HIS A 102 -11.30 -13.21 15.29
N PRO A 103 -11.31 -13.10 16.63
CA PRO A 103 -10.27 -12.39 17.38
C PRO A 103 -8.88 -13.02 17.23
N GLU A 104 -8.80 -14.29 16.84
CA GLU A 104 -7.54 -14.99 16.56
C GLU A 104 -6.93 -14.64 15.19
N ARG A 105 -7.68 -13.94 14.31
CA ARG A 105 -7.26 -13.61 12.93
C ARG A 105 -7.05 -12.13 12.69
N LEU A 106 -6.79 -11.33 13.73
CA LEU A 106 -6.59 -9.90 13.59
C LEU A 106 -5.39 -9.51 12.71
N GLN A 107 -4.43 -10.41 12.50
CA GLN A 107 -3.29 -10.18 11.59
C GLN A 107 -3.68 -10.28 10.10
N ARG A 108 -4.89 -10.74 9.78
CA ARG A 108 -5.35 -10.83 8.40
C ARG A 108 -5.61 -9.43 7.82
N PRO A 109 -5.03 -9.07 6.65
CA PRO A 109 -5.28 -7.79 6.00
C PRO A 109 -6.76 -7.57 5.67
N VAL A 110 -7.24 -6.35 5.84
CA VAL A 110 -8.62 -5.95 5.53
C VAL A 110 -8.94 -6.17 4.05
N VAL A 111 -8.02 -5.79 3.15
CA VAL A 111 -8.17 -6.00 1.70
C VAL A 111 -8.28 -7.49 1.35
N GLU A 112 -7.55 -8.35 2.06
CA GLU A 112 -7.64 -9.80 1.89
C GLU A 112 -8.99 -10.33 2.39
N THR A 113 -9.45 -9.86 3.56
CA THR A 113 -10.76 -10.20 4.11
C THR A 113 -11.88 -9.80 3.14
N ILE A 114 -11.84 -8.59 2.57
CA ILE A 114 -12.80 -8.18 1.52
C ILE A 114 -12.78 -9.15 0.35
N TRP A 115 -11.60 -9.53 -0.14
CA TRP A 115 -11.47 -10.42 -1.28
C TRP A 115 -12.11 -11.78 -1.02
N PHE A 116 -11.73 -12.46 0.07
CA PHE A 116 -12.16 -13.84 0.31
C PHE A 116 -13.52 -13.98 0.97
N GLU A 117 -13.96 -13.00 1.75
CA GLU A 117 -15.22 -13.08 2.50
C GLU A 117 -16.37 -12.39 1.76
N MET A 118 -16.09 -11.49 0.81
CA MET A 118 -17.13 -10.74 0.09
C MET A 118 -17.05 -10.93 -1.42
N VAL A 119 -15.88 -10.70 -2.03
CA VAL A 119 -15.77 -10.75 -3.51
C VAL A 119 -15.88 -12.17 -4.03
N VAL A 120 -14.97 -13.07 -3.62
CA VAL A 120 -14.88 -14.43 -4.14
C VAL A 120 -16.19 -15.23 -3.96
N PRO A 121 -16.86 -15.21 -2.80
CA PRO A 121 -18.10 -15.96 -2.60
C PRO A 121 -19.26 -15.48 -3.48
N ALA A 122 -19.26 -14.21 -3.89
CA ALA A 122 -20.28 -13.62 -4.73
C ALA A 122 -20.03 -13.84 -6.24
N LEU A 123 -18.86 -14.35 -6.64
CA LEU A 123 -18.58 -14.66 -8.03
C LEU A 123 -19.26 -15.96 -8.46
N PRO A 124 -19.67 -16.08 -9.75
CA PRO A 124 -20.15 -17.34 -10.29
C PRO A 124 -19.10 -18.45 -10.08
N LYS A 125 -19.56 -19.63 -9.63
CA LYS A 125 -18.69 -20.80 -9.54
C LYS A 125 -18.23 -21.16 -10.95
N THR A 126 -16.92 -21.09 -11.20
CA THR A 126 -16.33 -21.69 -12.40
C THR A 126 -16.61 -23.19 -12.34
N LYS A 127 -17.25 -23.72 -13.39
CA LYS A 127 -17.43 -25.15 -13.61
C LYS A 127 -16.11 -25.81 -13.99
#